data_AF-A0A7D5VLA4-F1
#
_entry.id   AF-A0A7D5VLA4-F1
#
_cell.length_a   1.000
_cell.length_b   1.000
_cell.length_c   1.000
_cell.angle_alpha   90.00
_cell.angle_beta   90.00
_cell.angle_gamma   90.00
#
_symmetry.space_group_name_H-M   'P 1'
#
loop_
_entity.id
_entity.type
_entity.pdbx_description
1 polymer ?
#
loop_
_entity_poly.entity_id
_entity_poly.type
_entity_poly.pdbx_seq_one_letter_code
_entity_poly.pdbx_strand_id
1 'polypeptide(L)'
;MKTAFHDAATAAEKCRKITEHLATEAAKATVKDLTPDGFSWEEFTKFAAIATFGKVVAVFRSHMDKSGADKAVEDCHKAFHEQAAKLRALIPELNEASLSAPTFVAEEARAEAFGARSLNDFKNEHKWSTPGDADHGVYKVDLASTEWMQNSHTVTKHVGLTDEQLAQRLRDELKKPPRPGTDWPYGQPMVGEASTFTDLESAQKMTQYNIDQNSKQISEWIAAQKEEEPGKRKRLDISVPNTPYGDSGRSISKTELKSDPFPADKARNVQGVETRLVYNEDLDPPFTVMTSMPKNL
;
A
#
# COMPACT_ATOMS: atom_id res chain seq x y z
N MET A 1 10.78 -9.63 -9.52
CA MET A 1 9.57 -10.03 -10.27
C MET A 1 9.77 -10.04 -11.79
N LYS A 2 10.19 -8.93 -12.42
CA LYS A 2 10.39 -8.82 -13.89
C LYS A 2 11.26 -9.94 -14.48
N THR A 3 12.38 -10.26 -13.84
CA THR A 3 13.33 -11.29 -14.31
C THR A 3 12.73 -12.70 -14.36
N ALA A 4 11.92 -13.09 -13.37
CA ALA A 4 11.32 -14.43 -13.33
C ALA A 4 10.36 -14.69 -14.51
N PHE A 5 9.55 -13.69 -14.86
CA PHE A 5 8.70 -13.74 -16.06
C PHE A 5 9.51 -13.77 -17.36
N HIS A 6 10.60 -12.99 -17.44
CA HIS A 6 11.46 -12.98 -18.62
C HIS A 6 12.22 -14.31 -18.79
N ASP A 7 12.67 -14.92 -17.70
CA ASP A 7 13.36 -16.21 -17.71
C ASP A 7 12.43 -17.33 -18.18
N ALA A 8 11.17 -17.36 -17.71
CA ALA A 8 10.17 -18.32 -18.15
C ALA A 8 9.83 -18.15 -19.65
N ALA A 9 9.67 -16.91 -20.11
CA ALA A 9 9.46 -16.60 -21.52
C ALA A 9 10.66 -17.03 -22.39
N THR A 10 11.88 -16.79 -21.91
CA THR A 10 13.12 -17.19 -22.58
C THR A 10 13.23 -18.72 -22.69
N ALA A 11 12.86 -19.46 -21.63
CA ALA A 11 12.85 -20.91 -21.63
C ALA A 11 11.83 -21.48 -22.64
N ALA A 12 10.63 -20.89 -22.72
CA ALA A 12 9.63 -21.25 -23.71
C ALA A 12 10.12 -21.01 -25.16
N GLU A 13 10.73 -19.84 -25.41
CA GLU A 13 11.30 -19.53 -26.72
C GLU A 13 12.42 -20.49 -27.10
N LYS A 14 13.30 -20.83 -26.15
CA LYS A 14 14.38 -21.80 -26.36
C LYS A 14 13.84 -23.19 -26.67
N CYS A 15 12.85 -23.65 -25.92
CA CYS A 15 12.18 -24.94 -26.17
C CYS A 15 11.61 -24.99 -27.59
N ARG A 16 10.87 -23.95 -27.99
CA ARG A 16 10.29 -23.85 -29.34
C ARG A 16 11.36 -23.92 -30.43
N LYS A 17 12.44 -23.13 -30.30
CA LYS A 17 13.55 -23.12 -31.29
C LYS A 17 14.20 -24.50 -31.43
N ILE A 18 14.42 -25.20 -30.32
CA ILE A 18 15.04 -26.53 -30.34
C ILE A 18 14.09 -27.53 -31.01
N THR A 19 12.81 -27.57 -30.62
CA THR A 19 11.87 -28.55 -31.18
C THR A 19 11.57 -28.28 -32.66
N GLU A 20 11.49 -27.01 -33.09
CA GLU A 20 11.38 -26.63 -34.51
C GLU A 20 12.60 -27.08 -35.32
N HIS A 21 13.81 -26.89 -34.78
CA HIS A 21 15.04 -27.32 -35.43
C HIS A 21 15.08 -28.84 -35.58
N LEU A 22 14.79 -29.59 -34.51
CA LEU A 22 14.77 -31.05 -34.54
C LEU A 22 13.70 -31.60 -35.51
N ALA A 23 12.51 -31.01 -35.54
CA ALA A 23 11.47 -31.39 -36.48
C ALA A 23 11.88 -31.10 -37.94
N THR A 24 12.55 -29.98 -38.18
CA THR A 24 13.06 -29.60 -39.51
C THR A 24 14.13 -30.58 -40.01
N GLU A 25 15.08 -30.97 -39.15
CA GLU A 25 16.11 -31.94 -39.52
C GLU A 25 15.52 -33.33 -39.77
N ALA A 26 14.58 -33.78 -38.93
CA ALA A 26 13.86 -35.03 -39.16
C ALA A 26 13.09 -35.01 -40.49
N ALA A 27 12.46 -33.89 -40.84
CA ALA A 27 11.73 -33.72 -42.10
C ALA A 27 12.68 -33.79 -43.31
N LYS A 28 13.82 -33.10 -43.26
CA LYS A 28 14.84 -33.14 -44.33
C LYS A 28 15.39 -34.56 -44.51
N ALA A 29 15.69 -35.26 -43.42
CA ALA A 29 16.19 -36.63 -43.48
C ALA A 29 15.14 -37.58 -44.08
N THR A 30 13.87 -37.45 -43.67
CA THR A 30 12.76 -38.23 -44.23
C THR A 30 12.61 -38.03 -45.73
N VAL A 31 12.70 -36.78 -46.19
CA VAL A 31 12.65 -36.45 -47.62
C VAL A 31 13.82 -37.11 -48.34
N LYS A 32 15.03 -37.00 -47.81
CA LYS A 32 16.22 -37.61 -48.40
C LYS A 32 16.08 -39.14 -48.50
N ASP A 33 15.63 -39.81 -47.46
CA ASP A 33 15.52 -41.28 -47.43
C ASP A 33 14.39 -41.82 -48.31
N LEU A 34 13.34 -41.03 -48.54
CA LEU A 34 12.22 -41.38 -49.40
C LEU A 34 12.39 -40.92 -50.85
N THR A 35 13.47 -40.20 -51.17
CA THR A 35 13.76 -39.67 -52.51
C THR A 35 15.04 -40.31 -53.06
N PRO A 36 14.97 -41.26 -54.01
CA PRO A 36 16.14 -41.84 -54.64
C PRO A 36 16.98 -40.77 -55.37
N ASP A 37 18.28 -41.01 -55.54
CA ASP A 37 19.15 -40.11 -56.31
C ASP A 37 18.63 -39.93 -57.76
N GLY A 38 18.29 -38.68 -58.12
CA GLY A 38 17.76 -38.30 -59.44
C GLY A 38 16.26 -37.96 -59.51
N PHE A 39 15.52 -37.99 -58.40
CA PHE A 39 14.08 -37.68 -58.35
C PHE A 39 13.78 -36.17 -58.28
N SER A 40 12.69 -35.72 -58.92
CA SER A 40 12.20 -34.33 -58.84
C SER A 40 11.18 -34.10 -57.71
N TRP A 41 10.97 -32.84 -57.29
CA TRP A 41 10.04 -32.48 -56.20
C TRP A 41 8.57 -32.77 -56.53
N GLU A 42 8.21 -32.74 -57.81
CA GLU A 42 6.89 -33.15 -58.33
C GLU A 42 6.69 -34.67 -58.29
N GLU A 43 7.76 -35.47 -58.43
CA GLU A 43 7.68 -36.92 -58.32
C GLU A 43 7.64 -37.37 -56.86
N PHE A 44 8.33 -36.68 -55.95
CA PHE A 44 8.21 -36.92 -54.51
C PHE A 44 6.79 -36.69 -53.99
N THR A 45 6.12 -35.60 -54.39
CA THR A 45 4.73 -35.31 -53.99
C THR A 45 3.75 -36.35 -54.52
N LYS A 46 3.96 -36.86 -55.75
CA LYS A 46 3.19 -37.99 -56.30
C LYS A 46 3.48 -39.31 -55.58
N PHE A 47 4.74 -39.60 -55.24
CA PHE A 47 5.13 -40.80 -54.50
C PHE A 47 4.63 -40.77 -53.04
N ALA A 48 4.67 -39.63 -52.36
CA ALA A 48 4.14 -39.44 -51.02
C ALA A 48 2.60 -39.57 -50.97
N ALA A 49 1.90 -39.25 -52.07
CA ALA A 49 0.47 -39.52 -52.22
C ALA A 49 0.15 -41.01 -52.44
N ILE A 50 1.12 -41.80 -52.95
CA ILE A 50 1.00 -43.25 -53.21
C ILE A 50 1.51 -44.08 -52.02
N ALA A 51 2.54 -43.60 -51.31
CA ALA A 51 3.01 -44.18 -50.07
C ALA A 51 1.91 -44.06 -49.01
N THR A 52 1.59 -45.14 -48.31
CA THR A 52 0.68 -45.07 -47.17
C THR A 52 1.22 -44.04 -46.18
N PHE A 53 0.39 -43.05 -45.80
CA PHE A 53 0.71 -42.03 -44.79
C PHE A 53 1.45 -42.61 -43.56
N GLY A 54 1.10 -43.84 -43.15
CA GLY A 54 1.80 -44.58 -42.10
C GLY A 54 3.30 -44.85 -42.36
N LYS A 55 3.73 -45.09 -43.60
CA LYS A 55 5.14 -45.30 -43.97
C LYS A 55 5.94 -44.00 -43.87
N VAL A 56 5.40 -42.89 -44.36
CA VAL A 56 6.04 -41.56 -44.25
C VAL A 56 6.19 -41.17 -42.78
N VAL A 57 5.13 -41.35 -41.97
CA VAL A 57 5.18 -41.10 -40.53
C VAL A 57 6.17 -42.01 -39.81
N ALA A 58 6.28 -43.29 -40.21
CA ALA A 58 7.24 -44.22 -39.61
C ALA A 58 8.69 -43.81 -39.88
N VAL A 59 9.02 -43.41 -41.12
CA VAL A 59 10.37 -42.93 -41.48
C VAL A 59 10.70 -41.61 -40.80
N PHE A 60 9.74 -40.68 -40.74
CA PHE A 60 9.91 -39.45 -39.97
C PHE A 60 10.22 -39.72 -38.50
N ARG A 61 9.46 -40.63 -37.87
CA ARG A 61 9.70 -41.03 -36.48
C ARG A 61 11.07 -41.67 -36.27
N SER A 62 11.62 -42.39 -37.25
CA SER A 62 12.98 -42.97 -37.12
C SER A 62 14.09 -41.93 -37.19
N HIS A 63 13.87 -40.78 -37.81
CA HIS A 63 14.86 -39.68 -37.84
C HIS A 63 14.67 -38.66 -36.72
N MET A 64 13.56 -38.72 -36.00
CA MET A 64 13.28 -37.79 -34.92
C MET A 64 14.21 -38.05 -33.73
N ASP A 65 14.97 -37.03 -33.31
CA ASP A 65 15.67 -37.03 -32.03
C ASP A 65 14.66 -36.83 -30.90
N LYS A 66 13.99 -37.93 -30.54
CA LYS A 66 13.04 -37.96 -29.45
C LYS A 66 13.69 -37.56 -28.13
N SER A 67 14.93 -38.00 -27.88
CA SER A 67 15.63 -37.72 -26.62
C SER A 67 15.94 -36.23 -26.44
N GLY A 68 16.37 -35.55 -27.52
CA GLY A 68 16.59 -34.11 -27.54
C GLY A 68 15.29 -33.31 -27.40
N ALA A 69 14.21 -33.75 -28.05
CA ALA A 69 12.90 -33.13 -27.93
C ALA A 69 12.32 -33.28 -26.51
N ASP A 70 12.35 -34.49 -25.95
CA ASP A 70 11.91 -34.77 -24.58
C ASP A 70 12.73 -33.94 -23.58
N LYS A 71 14.06 -33.89 -23.73
CA LYS A 71 14.94 -33.06 -22.90
C LYS A 71 14.62 -31.57 -23.00
N ALA A 72 14.35 -31.04 -24.18
CA ALA A 72 14.00 -29.63 -24.36
C ALA A 72 12.69 -29.26 -23.65
N VAL A 73 11.69 -30.16 -23.70
CA VAL A 73 10.42 -30.02 -22.99
C VAL A 73 10.63 -30.13 -21.47
N GLU A 74 11.43 -31.08 -20.99
CA GLU A 74 11.77 -31.22 -19.58
C GLU A 74 12.49 -29.98 -19.03
N ASP A 75 13.50 -29.47 -19.75
CA ASP A 75 14.24 -28.27 -19.37
C ASP A 75 13.29 -27.05 -19.32
N CYS A 76 12.35 -26.96 -20.26
CA CYS A 76 11.29 -25.94 -20.27
C CYS A 76 10.37 -26.05 -19.04
N HIS A 77 9.81 -27.23 -18.80
CA HIS A 77 8.95 -27.50 -17.64
C HIS A 77 9.66 -27.18 -16.33
N LYS A 78 10.91 -27.61 -16.17
CA LYS A 78 11.72 -27.31 -15.01
C LYS A 78 11.86 -25.80 -14.79
N ALA A 79 12.18 -25.04 -15.84
CA ALA A 79 12.27 -23.59 -15.76
C ALA A 79 10.93 -22.96 -15.31
N PHE A 80 9.80 -23.39 -15.87
CA PHE A 80 8.48 -22.90 -15.44
C PHE A 80 8.19 -23.21 -13.96
N HIS A 81 8.50 -24.42 -13.50
CA HIS A 81 8.32 -24.80 -12.09
C HIS A 81 9.20 -23.95 -11.16
N GLU A 82 10.48 -23.75 -11.50
CA GLU A 82 11.41 -22.93 -10.72
C GLU A 82 10.95 -21.46 -10.65
N GLN A 83 10.55 -20.88 -11.78
CA GLN A 83 10.10 -19.48 -11.80
C GLN A 83 8.74 -19.31 -11.11
N ALA A 84 7.83 -20.28 -11.23
CA ALA A 84 6.58 -20.29 -10.48
C ALA A 84 6.82 -20.39 -8.97
N ALA A 85 7.80 -21.18 -8.52
CA ALA A 85 8.19 -21.24 -7.11
C ALA A 85 8.71 -19.88 -6.62
N LYS A 86 9.58 -19.22 -7.41
CA LYS A 86 10.07 -17.86 -7.10
C LYS A 86 8.95 -16.83 -7.02
N LEU A 87 7.97 -16.87 -7.93
CA LEU A 87 6.82 -15.95 -7.91
C LEU A 87 5.90 -16.21 -6.71
N ARG A 88 5.63 -17.48 -6.38
CA ARG A 88 4.83 -17.82 -5.19
C ARG A 88 5.50 -17.39 -3.89
N ALA A 89 6.82 -17.45 -3.84
CA ALA A 89 7.57 -16.99 -2.68
C ALA A 89 7.41 -15.49 -2.41
N LEU A 90 6.94 -14.69 -3.38
CA LEU A 90 6.69 -13.24 -3.23
C LEU A 90 5.26 -12.91 -2.77
N ILE A 91 4.38 -13.90 -2.63
CA ILE A 91 2.98 -13.67 -2.21
C ILE A 91 2.91 -12.97 -0.84
N PRO A 92 3.69 -13.37 0.19
CA PRO A 92 3.65 -12.70 1.49
C PRO A 92 3.98 -11.20 1.40
N GLU A 93 5.03 -10.84 0.65
CA GLU A 93 5.46 -9.45 0.47
C GLU A 93 4.42 -8.65 -0.35
N LEU A 94 3.78 -9.28 -1.33
CA LEU A 94 2.70 -8.65 -2.09
C LEU A 94 1.46 -8.41 -1.25
N ASN A 95 1.11 -9.34 -0.36
CA ASN A 95 0.01 -9.16 0.57
C ASN A 95 0.29 -8.01 1.54
N GLU A 96 1.52 -7.94 2.06
CA GLU A 96 1.95 -6.84 2.93
C GLU A 96 1.92 -5.49 2.19
N ALA A 97 2.44 -5.43 0.96
CA ALA A 97 2.39 -4.23 0.13
C ALA A 97 0.95 -3.81 -0.22
N SER A 98 0.07 -4.77 -0.51
CA SER A 98 -1.34 -4.52 -0.78
C SER A 98 -2.07 -3.99 0.45
N LEU A 99 -1.70 -4.44 1.65
CA LEU A 99 -2.24 -3.95 2.90
C LEU A 99 -1.80 -2.51 3.19
N SER A 100 -0.51 -2.21 2.97
CA SER A 100 0.04 -0.86 3.13
C SER A 100 -0.39 0.12 2.04
N ALA A 101 -0.97 -0.37 0.94
CA ALA A 101 -1.40 0.47 -0.16
C ALA A 101 -2.49 1.44 0.33
N PRO A 102 -2.26 2.76 0.25
CA PRO A 102 -3.24 3.75 0.67
C PRO A 102 -4.58 3.58 -0.04
N THR A 103 -5.68 3.86 0.66
CA THR A 103 -7.00 3.91 0.01
C THR A 103 -7.09 5.11 -0.92
N PHE A 104 -8.04 5.08 -1.85
CA PHE A 104 -8.32 6.24 -2.70
C PHE A 104 -8.59 7.50 -1.87
N VAL A 105 -9.40 7.40 -0.81
CA VAL A 105 -9.77 8.53 0.06
C VAL A 105 -8.55 9.07 0.81
N ALA A 106 -7.67 8.20 1.30
CA ALA A 106 -6.44 8.62 1.96
C ALA A 106 -5.48 9.34 0.99
N GLU A 107 -5.36 8.87 -0.25
CA GLU A 107 -4.52 9.53 -1.26
C GLU A 107 -5.13 10.82 -1.78
N GLU A 108 -6.44 10.89 -1.95
CA GLU A 108 -7.16 12.12 -2.29
C GLU A 108 -6.90 13.19 -1.22
N ALA A 109 -7.06 12.83 0.06
CA ALA A 109 -6.79 13.72 1.17
C ALA A 109 -5.32 14.18 1.23
N ARG A 110 -4.36 13.28 0.98
CA ARG A 110 -2.93 13.62 0.89
C ARG A 110 -2.62 14.54 -0.27
N ALA A 111 -3.23 14.30 -1.43
CA ALA A 111 -3.07 15.15 -2.61
C ALA A 111 -3.66 16.55 -2.36
N GLU A 112 -4.81 16.64 -1.68
CA GLU A 112 -5.41 17.90 -1.26
C GLU A 112 -4.51 18.65 -0.28
N ALA A 113 -3.99 17.98 0.76
CA ALA A 113 -3.04 18.58 1.70
C ALA A 113 -1.76 19.08 1.01
N PHE A 114 -1.17 18.27 0.13
CA PHE A 114 0.00 18.68 -0.64
C PHE A 114 -0.32 19.87 -1.55
N GLY A 115 -1.45 19.84 -2.25
CA GLY A 115 -1.96 20.93 -3.07
C GLY A 115 -2.13 22.22 -2.26
N ALA A 116 -2.83 22.15 -1.13
CA ALA A 116 -3.06 23.28 -0.23
C ALA A 116 -1.74 23.87 0.30
N ARG A 117 -0.79 23.04 0.73
CA ARG A 117 0.55 23.50 1.15
C ARG A 117 1.33 24.13 -0.01
N SER A 118 1.19 23.59 -1.23
CA SER A 118 1.88 24.12 -2.42
C SER A 118 1.40 25.50 -2.84
N LEU A 119 0.12 25.85 -2.60
CA LEU A 119 -0.41 27.21 -2.81
C LEU A 119 0.28 28.26 -1.93
N ASN A 120 1.06 27.81 -0.95
CA ASN A 120 1.88 28.68 -0.13
C ASN A 120 3.36 28.27 -0.07
N ASP A 121 3.88 27.59 -1.09
CA ASP A 121 5.28 27.17 -1.15
C ASP A 121 5.76 26.45 0.12
N PHE A 122 4.86 25.73 0.82
CA PHE A 122 5.13 25.08 2.09
C PHE A 122 5.66 26.03 3.20
N LYS A 123 5.33 27.33 3.14
CA LYS A 123 5.63 28.27 4.23
C LYS A 123 4.94 27.86 5.53
N ASN A 124 5.51 28.31 6.64
CA ASN A 124 5.03 28.05 8.00
C ASN A 124 4.16 29.22 8.49
N GLU A 125 3.01 29.43 7.84
CA GLU A 125 2.04 30.47 8.18
C GLU A 125 0.60 29.97 7.94
N HIS A 126 -0.38 30.59 8.60
CA HIS A 126 -1.79 30.35 8.31
C HIS A 126 -2.28 31.35 7.26
N LYS A 127 -2.86 30.84 6.16
CA LYS A 127 -3.43 31.69 5.09
C LYS A 127 -4.94 31.90 5.17
N TRP A 128 -5.65 31.08 5.94
CA TRP A 128 -7.11 31.03 5.98
C TRP A 128 -7.71 31.73 7.19
N SER A 129 -6.88 32.15 8.15
CA SER A 129 -7.33 32.88 9.33
C SER A 129 -7.67 34.32 8.97
N THR A 130 -8.74 34.84 9.58
CA THR A 130 -9.03 36.27 9.53
C THR A 130 -8.21 36.95 10.62
N PRO A 131 -7.39 37.96 10.31
CA PRO A 131 -6.59 38.65 11.32
C PRO A 131 -7.43 39.15 12.49
N GLY A 132 -7.03 38.79 13.71
CA GLY A 132 -7.71 39.20 14.95
C GLY A 132 -8.85 38.28 15.41
N ASP A 133 -9.27 37.28 14.62
CA ASP A 133 -10.25 36.26 15.08
C ASP A 133 -9.77 35.57 16.37
N ALA A 134 -8.47 35.27 16.45
CA ALA A 134 -7.88 34.57 17.59
C ALA A 134 -7.97 35.37 18.90
N ASP A 135 -7.90 36.70 18.83
CA ASP A 135 -8.05 37.60 19.99
C ASP A 135 -9.48 37.60 20.54
N HIS A 136 -10.45 37.23 19.68
CA HIS A 136 -11.85 37.06 20.04
C HIS A 136 -12.21 35.61 20.40
N GLY A 137 -11.22 34.72 20.52
CA GLY A 137 -11.44 33.30 20.81
C GLY A 137 -12.02 32.50 19.64
N VAL A 138 -11.97 33.05 18.42
CA VAL A 138 -12.40 32.37 17.19
C VAL A 138 -11.17 31.75 16.55
N TYR A 139 -11.11 30.42 16.57
CA TYR A 139 -9.97 29.68 16.06
C TYR A 139 -10.41 28.83 14.87
N LYS A 140 -10.42 29.44 13.68
CA LYS A 140 -10.55 28.66 12.44
C LYS A 140 -9.34 27.71 12.35
N VAL A 141 -9.48 26.60 11.64
CA VAL A 141 -8.37 25.71 11.25
C VAL A 141 -8.59 25.20 9.84
N ASP A 142 -7.52 24.89 9.12
CA ASP A 142 -7.57 24.10 7.88
C ASP A 142 -6.49 23.01 7.95
N LEU A 143 -6.94 21.77 8.01
CA LEU A 143 -6.07 20.61 8.20
C LEU A 143 -5.18 20.38 6.98
N ALA A 144 -5.69 20.63 5.77
CA ALA A 144 -4.94 20.40 4.53
C ALA A 144 -3.73 21.35 4.45
N SER A 145 -3.93 22.64 4.69
CA SER A 145 -2.86 23.64 4.65
C SER A 145 -1.95 23.64 5.89
N THR A 146 -2.25 22.84 6.91
CA THR A 146 -1.41 22.71 8.10
C THR A 146 -0.65 21.39 8.17
N GLU A 147 -0.96 20.40 7.31
CA GLU A 147 -0.25 19.11 7.27
C GLU A 147 1.26 19.31 7.11
N TRP A 148 2.08 18.57 7.86
CA TRP A 148 3.55 18.70 8.03
C TRP A 148 4.07 19.98 8.70
N MET A 149 3.27 21.03 8.86
CA MET A 149 3.67 22.19 9.66
C MET A 149 3.73 21.81 11.13
N GLN A 150 4.82 22.13 11.83
CA GLN A 150 5.04 21.72 13.23
C GLN A 150 4.84 20.19 13.45
N ASN A 151 5.27 19.38 12.48
CA ASN A 151 5.06 17.92 12.48
C ASN A 151 3.58 17.51 12.53
N SER A 152 2.70 18.33 11.94
CA SER A 152 1.29 17.99 11.78
C SER A 152 1.12 16.76 10.89
N HIS A 153 0.23 15.85 11.28
CA HIS A 153 0.03 14.58 10.59
C HIS A 153 -1.43 14.09 10.64
N THR A 154 -2.39 14.99 10.74
CA THR A 154 -3.81 14.61 10.81
C THR A 154 -4.24 13.91 9.53
N VAL A 155 -3.90 14.49 8.38
CA VAL A 155 -4.36 14.00 7.08
C VAL A 155 -3.66 12.67 6.75
N THR A 156 -2.35 12.62 6.93
CA THR A 156 -1.56 11.44 6.56
C THR A 156 -1.81 10.23 7.44
N LYS A 157 -2.10 10.43 8.74
CA LYS A 157 -2.26 9.33 9.71
C LYS A 157 -3.71 9.04 10.10
N HIS A 158 -4.68 9.93 9.89
CA HIS A 158 -6.01 9.78 10.48
C HIS A 158 -7.16 9.96 9.49
N VAL A 159 -6.93 9.88 8.19
CA VAL A 159 -8.00 10.03 7.18
C VAL A 159 -8.03 8.83 6.24
N GLY A 160 -9.23 8.26 6.06
CA GLY A 160 -9.53 7.26 5.03
C GLY A 160 -8.84 5.91 5.17
N LEU A 161 -8.35 5.52 6.34
CA LEU A 161 -7.68 4.22 6.53
C LEU A 161 -8.69 3.06 6.63
N THR A 162 -8.30 1.87 6.18
CA THR A 162 -9.06 0.64 6.44
C THR A 162 -8.79 0.10 7.84
N ASP A 163 -9.63 -0.81 8.31
CA ASP A 163 -9.46 -1.46 9.61
C ASP A 163 -8.16 -2.27 9.69
N GLU A 164 -7.78 -2.93 8.59
CA GLU A 164 -6.52 -3.64 8.49
C GLU A 164 -5.33 -2.69 8.55
N GLN A 165 -5.45 -1.49 7.98
CA GLN A 165 -4.42 -0.45 8.09
C GLN A 165 -4.32 0.12 9.52
N LEU A 166 -5.43 0.24 10.23
CA LEU A 166 -5.42 0.60 11.66
C LEU A 166 -4.70 -0.49 12.50
N ALA A 167 -5.00 -1.77 12.24
CA ALA A 167 -4.33 -2.89 12.89
C ALA A 167 -2.83 -2.94 12.55
N GLN A 168 -2.47 -2.69 11.29
CA GLN A 168 -1.08 -2.60 10.83
C GLN A 168 -0.32 -1.50 11.57
N ARG A 169 -0.94 -0.32 11.77
CA ARG A 169 -0.32 0.76 12.56
C ARG A 169 -0.07 0.37 14.00
N LEU A 170 -0.99 -0.36 14.64
CA LEU A 170 -0.76 -0.88 16.00
C LEU A 170 0.39 -1.90 16.04
N ARG A 171 0.49 -2.76 15.02
CA ARG A 171 1.57 -3.75 14.87
C ARG A 171 2.94 -3.11 14.64
N ASP A 172 3.00 -2.03 13.87
CA ASP A 172 4.27 -1.46 13.38
C ASP A 172 4.78 -0.28 14.21
N GLU A 173 3.89 0.57 14.74
CA GLU A 173 4.26 1.74 15.55
C GLU A 173 4.48 1.36 17.03
N LEU A 174 5.38 0.41 17.29
CA LEU A 174 5.63 -0.12 18.64
C LEU A 174 6.58 0.76 19.48
N LYS A 175 6.18 1.00 20.73
CA LYS A 175 7.07 1.52 21.78
C LYS A 175 8.01 0.44 22.32
N LYS A 176 7.54 -0.81 22.38
CA LYS A 176 8.34 -1.96 22.81
C LYS A 176 8.05 -3.16 21.90
N PRO A 177 9.09 -3.93 21.52
CA PRO A 177 8.90 -5.10 20.67
C PRO A 177 8.11 -6.20 21.40
N PRO A 178 7.64 -7.24 20.67
CA PRO A 178 6.96 -8.41 21.23
C PRO A 178 7.72 -9.06 22.40
N ARG A 179 6.99 -9.40 23.47
CA ARG A 179 7.53 -10.05 24.67
C ARG A 179 6.59 -11.18 25.13
N PRO A 180 6.74 -12.40 24.59
CA PRO A 180 5.95 -13.55 25.00
C PRO A 180 5.98 -13.77 26.52
N GLY A 181 4.83 -14.09 27.11
CA GLY A 181 4.70 -14.28 28.57
C GLY A 181 4.56 -12.99 29.40
N THR A 182 4.39 -11.83 28.75
CA THR A 182 4.07 -10.55 29.40
C THR A 182 2.68 -10.05 28.98
N ASP A 183 2.22 -8.92 29.53
CA ASP A 183 0.98 -8.24 29.13
C ASP A 183 0.93 -7.84 27.65
N TRP A 184 2.07 -7.83 26.96
CA TRP A 184 2.22 -7.40 25.56
C TRP A 184 2.96 -8.47 24.75
N PRO A 185 2.35 -9.66 24.56
CA PRO A 185 3.00 -10.77 23.85
C PRO A 185 3.35 -10.40 22.40
N TYR A 186 2.54 -9.54 21.77
CA TYR A 186 2.70 -9.09 20.37
C TYR A 186 3.29 -7.68 20.23
N GLY A 187 3.79 -7.10 21.33
CA GLY A 187 4.42 -5.77 21.34
C GLY A 187 3.52 -4.71 21.95
N GLN A 188 4.11 -3.62 22.43
CA GLN A 188 3.38 -2.51 23.04
C GLN A 188 3.32 -1.32 22.06
N PRO A 189 2.15 -0.97 21.50
CA PRO A 189 2.01 0.19 20.63
C PRO A 189 2.40 1.51 21.31
N MET A 190 2.99 2.42 20.53
CA MET A 190 3.30 3.79 20.95
C MET A 190 2.02 4.62 21.09
N VAL A 191 1.09 4.44 20.15
CA VAL A 191 -0.22 5.09 20.16
C VAL A 191 -1.17 4.41 21.15
N GLY A 192 -2.07 5.19 21.76
CA GLY A 192 -3.12 4.66 22.63
C GLY A 192 -4.20 3.92 21.84
N GLU A 193 -4.53 4.45 20.67
CA GLU A 193 -5.51 3.91 19.73
C GLU A 193 -5.00 4.21 18.31
N ALA A 194 -5.35 3.36 17.35
CA ALA A 194 -5.22 3.68 15.93
C ALA A 194 -6.62 3.98 15.41
N SER A 195 -6.81 5.19 14.87
CA SER A 195 -8.11 5.66 14.43
C SER A 195 -8.05 6.49 13.15
N THR A 196 -9.18 6.56 12.46
CA THR A 196 -9.33 7.26 11.19
C THR A 196 -10.71 7.89 11.06
N PHE A 197 -10.74 9.16 10.64
CA PHE A 197 -11.92 9.78 10.06
C PHE A 197 -12.27 9.10 8.75
N THR A 198 -13.54 9.22 8.34
CA THR A 198 -14.02 8.69 7.05
C THR A 198 -13.32 9.34 5.87
N ASP A 199 -13.22 10.68 5.90
CA ASP A 199 -12.66 11.52 4.84
C ASP A 199 -12.14 12.84 5.42
N LEU A 200 -11.47 13.64 4.58
CA LEU A 200 -10.86 14.91 4.98
C LEU A 200 -11.90 15.96 5.40
N GLU A 201 -13.05 16.01 4.73
CA GLU A 201 -14.14 16.92 5.09
C GLU A 201 -14.67 16.64 6.50
N SER A 202 -14.84 15.36 6.84
CA SER A 202 -15.27 14.93 8.17
C SER A 202 -14.22 15.25 9.22
N ALA A 203 -12.94 14.98 8.93
CA ALA A 203 -11.83 15.38 9.80
C ALA A 203 -11.84 16.89 10.06
N GLN A 204 -12.03 17.70 9.01
CA GLN A 204 -12.04 19.16 9.07
C GLN A 204 -13.17 19.68 9.95
N LYS A 205 -14.43 19.32 9.66
CA LYS A 205 -15.59 19.85 10.40
C LYS A 205 -15.63 19.37 11.87
N MET A 206 -15.25 18.13 12.13
CA MET A 206 -15.24 17.59 13.49
C MET A 206 -14.08 18.13 14.33
N THR A 207 -12.92 18.38 13.71
CA THR A 207 -11.81 19.08 14.39
C THR A 207 -12.19 20.52 14.69
N GLN A 208 -12.76 21.25 13.73
CA GLN A 208 -13.24 22.61 13.96
C GLN A 208 -14.25 22.65 15.11
N TYR A 209 -15.20 21.72 15.15
CA TYR A 209 -16.15 21.61 16.27
C TYR A 209 -15.45 21.41 17.62
N ASN A 210 -14.47 20.49 17.71
CA ASN A 210 -13.70 20.28 18.94
C ASN A 210 -12.96 21.56 19.38
N ILE A 211 -12.38 22.30 18.42
CA ILE A 211 -11.71 23.58 18.67
C ILE A 211 -12.69 24.62 19.20
N ASP A 212 -13.86 24.76 18.57
CA ASP A 212 -14.88 25.75 18.95
C ASP A 212 -15.41 25.48 20.37
N GLN A 213 -15.70 24.22 20.70
CA GLN A 213 -16.18 23.80 22.03
C GLN A 213 -15.14 24.05 23.13
N ASN A 214 -13.85 24.04 22.78
CA ASN A 214 -12.75 24.23 23.72
C ASN A 214 -12.10 25.62 23.61
N SER A 215 -12.70 26.57 22.88
CA SER A 215 -12.16 27.92 22.64
C SER A 215 -11.68 28.62 23.91
N LYS A 216 -12.45 28.55 25.00
CA LYS A 216 -12.05 29.13 26.29
C LYS A 216 -10.79 28.48 26.87
N GLN A 217 -10.69 27.15 26.84
CA GLN A 217 -9.50 26.44 27.32
C GLN A 217 -8.28 26.76 26.45
N ILE A 218 -8.48 26.86 25.14
CA ILE A 218 -7.44 27.22 24.18
C ILE A 218 -6.94 28.64 24.45
N SER A 219 -7.82 29.61 24.69
CA SER A 219 -7.42 30.99 24.97
C SER A 219 -6.62 31.12 26.26
N GLU A 220 -7.04 30.43 27.33
CA GLU A 220 -6.30 30.34 28.60
C GLU A 220 -4.93 29.68 28.41
N TRP A 221 -4.86 28.60 27.64
CA TRP A 221 -3.59 27.94 27.31
C TRP A 221 -2.67 28.83 26.49
N ILE A 222 -3.16 29.51 25.45
CA ILE A 222 -2.39 30.47 24.64
C ILE A 222 -1.78 31.56 25.52
N ALA A 223 -2.57 32.14 26.45
CA ALA A 223 -2.08 33.14 27.38
C ALA A 223 -0.94 32.61 28.25
N ALA A 224 -1.09 31.40 28.79
CA ALA A 224 -0.04 30.75 29.57
C ALA A 224 1.23 30.44 28.73
N GLN A 225 1.09 30.04 27.47
CA GLN A 225 2.25 29.75 26.61
C GLN A 225 3.03 31.00 26.18
N LYS A 226 2.37 32.17 26.10
CA LYS A 226 3.02 33.46 25.82
C LYS A 226 4.01 33.86 26.92
N GLU A 227 3.72 33.52 28.17
CA GLU A 227 4.56 33.83 29.33
C GLU A 227 5.68 32.79 29.56
N GLU A 228 5.55 31.60 28.96
CA GLU A 228 6.47 30.49 29.15
C GLU A 228 7.69 30.58 28.21
N GLU A 229 8.85 30.13 28.70
CA GLU A 229 10.06 30.05 27.88
C GLU A 229 9.86 29.07 26.71
N PRO A 230 10.35 29.36 25.50
CA PRO A 230 10.12 28.52 24.32
C PRO A 230 10.41 27.02 24.49
N GLY A 231 11.45 26.66 25.25
CA GLY A 231 11.81 25.26 25.53
C GLY A 231 10.96 24.55 26.58
N LYS A 232 10.11 25.28 27.31
CA LYS A 232 9.22 24.77 28.37
C LYS A 232 7.75 24.73 27.93
N ARG A 233 7.44 25.32 26.77
CA ARG A 233 6.09 25.32 26.18
C ARG A 233 5.56 23.90 26.04
N LYS A 234 4.29 23.69 26.38
CA LYS A 234 3.62 22.39 26.40
C LYS A 234 2.49 22.35 25.39
N ARG A 235 2.32 21.22 24.73
CA ARG A 235 1.15 20.96 23.89
C ARG A 235 -0.13 20.98 24.73
N LEU A 236 -1.24 21.34 24.10
CA LEU A 236 -2.57 21.19 24.68
C LEU A 236 -3.28 20.02 24.01
N ASP A 237 -3.79 19.09 24.81
CA ASP A 237 -4.65 18.00 24.34
C ASP A 237 -6.09 18.37 24.74
N ILE A 238 -6.98 18.55 23.76
CA ILE A 238 -8.40 18.87 23.94
C ILE A 238 -9.28 17.78 23.33
N SER A 239 -10.49 17.63 23.84
CA SER A 239 -11.38 16.58 23.34
C SER A 239 -12.86 16.89 23.57
N VAL A 240 -13.70 16.34 22.71
CA VAL A 240 -15.16 16.29 22.88
C VAL A 240 -15.63 14.83 22.82
N PRO A 241 -16.53 14.38 23.72
CA PRO A 241 -17.01 12.99 23.76
C PRO A 241 -17.84 12.59 22.53
N ASN A 242 -18.47 13.57 21.88
CA ASN A 242 -19.27 13.39 20.68
C ASN A 242 -19.29 14.67 19.84
N THR A 243 -19.65 14.53 18.57
CA THR A 243 -19.92 15.67 17.66
C THR A 243 -21.37 15.62 17.17
N PRO A 244 -21.95 16.74 16.71
CA PRO A 244 -23.29 16.74 16.12
C PRO A 244 -23.35 16.04 14.75
N TYR A 245 -22.20 15.59 14.22
CA TYR A 245 -22.08 14.99 12.89
C TYR A 245 -22.16 13.45 12.92
N GLY A 246 -22.47 12.85 14.07
CA GLY A 246 -22.55 11.40 14.25
C GLY A 246 -21.20 10.77 14.59
N ASP A 247 -20.97 9.57 14.05
CA ASP A 247 -19.72 8.84 14.27
C ASP A 247 -18.54 9.61 13.66
N SER A 248 -17.52 9.88 14.47
CA SER A 248 -16.32 10.58 14.05
C SER A 248 -15.38 9.72 13.21
N GLY A 249 -15.54 8.40 13.29
CA GLY A 249 -14.78 7.47 12.47
C GLY A 249 -14.63 6.11 13.14
N ARG A 250 -13.58 5.39 12.75
CA ARG A 250 -13.26 4.06 13.28
C ARG A 250 -12.01 4.09 14.14
N SER A 251 -11.99 3.30 15.21
CA SER A 251 -10.86 3.21 16.13
C SER A 251 -10.63 1.77 16.63
N ILE A 252 -9.37 1.40 16.79
CA ILE A 252 -8.92 0.19 17.47
C ILE A 252 -8.08 0.60 18.69
N SER A 253 -8.47 0.12 19.87
CA SER A 253 -7.66 0.28 21.08
C SER A 253 -6.40 -0.56 21.01
N LYS A 254 -5.27 -0.02 21.48
CA LYS A 254 -4.04 -0.81 21.61
C LYS A 254 -4.22 -2.08 22.46
N THR A 255 -5.20 -2.10 23.36
CA THR A 255 -5.45 -3.25 24.23
C THR A 255 -5.83 -4.52 23.48
N GLU A 256 -6.40 -4.37 22.28
CA GLU A 256 -6.75 -5.51 21.43
C GLU A 256 -5.51 -6.31 21.00
N LEU A 257 -4.36 -5.61 20.84
CA LEU A 257 -3.06 -6.23 20.51
C LEU A 257 -2.50 -7.08 21.66
N LYS A 258 -3.16 -7.16 22.82
CA LYS A 258 -2.75 -8.08 23.88
C LYS A 258 -3.21 -9.52 23.60
N SER A 259 -4.38 -9.68 23.00
CA SER A 259 -5.01 -10.98 22.73
C SER A 259 -4.92 -11.39 21.26
N ASP A 260 -4.78 -10.44 20.35
CA ASP A 260 -4.79 -10.67 18.91
C ASP A 260 -3.58 -9.97 18.26
N PRO A 261 -2.70 -10.67 17.53
CA PRO A 261 -1.56 -10.04 16.85
C PRO A 261 -1.96 -9.12 15.68
N PHE A 262 -3.21 -9.19 15.19
CA PHE A 262 -3.69 -8.38 14.08
C PHE A 262 -5.21 -8.07 14.21
N PRO A 263 -5.60 -7.15 15.11
CA PRO A 263 -6.99 -6.96 15.56
C PRO A 263 -7.86 -6.12 14.61
N ALA A 264 -7.80 -6.36 13.30
CA ALA A 264 -8.55 -5.57 12.30
C ALA A 264 -10.07 -5.63 12.55
N ASP A 265 -10.59 -6.80 12.92
CA ASP A 265 -12.02 -7.02 13.20
C ASP A 265 -12.51 -6.32 14.49
N LYS A 266 -11.60 -5.74 15.28
CA LYS A 266 -11.92 -5.02 16.53
C LYS A 266 -12.16 -3.53 16.32
N ALA A 267 -12.02 -3.04 15.10
CA ALA A 267 -12.35 -1.66 14.78
C ALA A 267 -13.84 -1.40 15.03
N ARG A 268 -14.12 -0.31 15.73
CA ARG A 268 -15.48 0.12 16.08
C ARG A 268 -15.68 1.58 15.76
N ASN A 269 -16.93 1.95 15.51
CA ASN A 269 -17.29 3.36 15.38
C ASN A 269 -17.10 4.07 16.72
N VAL A 270 -16.60 5.29 16.66
CA VAL A 270 -16.45 6.20 17.81
C VAL A 270 -17.07 7.54 17.46
N GLN A 271 -17.42 8.33 18.47
CA GLN A 271 -18.09 9.63 18.28
C GLN A 271 -17.25 10.81 18.73
N GLY A 272 -16.27 10.55 19.60
CA GLY A 272 -15.40 11.58 20.15
C GLY A 272 -14.26 11.97 19.23
N VAL A 273 -13.66 13.12 19.52
CA VAL A 273 -12.49 13.65 18.82
C VAL A 273 -11.48 14.12 19.86
N GLU A 274 -10.21 13.77 19.67
CA GLU A 274 -9.08 14.39 20.37
C GLU A 274 -8.24 15.18 19.38
N THR A 275 -7.89 16.40 19.77
CA THR A 275 -7.02 17.28 18.99
C THR A 275 -5.86 17.73 19.87
N ARG A 276 -4.66 17.73 19.31
CA ARG A 276 -3.42 18.15 19.99
C ARG A 276 -2.88 19.40 19.32
N LEU A 277 -2.69 20.45 20.10
CA LEU A 277 -2.23 21.76 19.65
C LEU A 277 -0.81 22.02 20.11
N VAL A 278 0.02 22.54 19.21
CA VAL A 278 1.39 22.99 19.51
C VAL A 278 1.44 24.49 19.32
N TYR A 279 1.91 25.20 20.34
CA TYR A 279 1.99 26.65 20.32
C TYR A 279 3.08 27.14 19.36
N ASN A 280 2.77 28.19 18.61
CA ASN A 280 3.72 28.88 17.74
C ASN A 280 3.32 30.36 17.66
N GLU A 281 4.15 31.24 18.20
CA GLU A 281 3.87 32.68 18.27
C GLU A 281 3.88 33.39 16.91
N ASP A 282 4.49 32.77 15.89
CA ASP A 282 4.57 33.32 14.53
C ASP A 282 3.28 33.06 13.71
N LEU A 283 2.28 32.39 14.29
CA LEU A 283 1.02 32.04 13.63
C LEU A 283 -0.17 32.85 14.18
N ASP A 284 -1.20 32.99 13.35
CA ASP A 284 -2.52 33.49 13.77
C ASP A 284 -3.59 32.49 13.30
N PRO A 285 -4.28 31.75 14.19
CA PRO A 285 -4.05 31.70 15.64
C PRO A 285 -2.66 31.13 16.00
N PRO A 286 -2.12 31.43 17.21
CA PRO A 286 -0.73 31.14 17.59
C PRO A 286 -0.49 29.67 17.98
N PHE A 287 -0.98 28.75 17.16
CA PHE A 287 -0.77 27.31 17.32
C PHE A 287 -0.98 26.58 16.01
N THR A 288 -0.47 25.35 15.90
CA THR A 288 -0.82 24.42 14.83
C THR A 288 -1.54 23.22 15.42
N VAL A 289 -2.52 22.68 14.68
CA VAL A 289 -3.06 21.35 14.97
C VAL A 289 -1.98 20.32 14.60
N MET A 290 -1.29 19.77 15.60
CA MET A 290 -0.27 18.74 15.38
C MET A 290 -0.91 17.41 14.97
N THR A 291 -2.03 17.06 15.58
CA THR A 291 -2.83 15.92 15.13
C THR A 291 -4.25 16.06 15.66
N SER A 292 -5.21 15.62 14.87
CA SER A 292 -6.60 15.40 15.28
C SER A 292 -6.98 13.98 14.89
N MET A 293 -7.79 13.33 15.71
CA MET A 293 -8.17 11.94 15.47
C MET A 293 -9.48 11.58 16.17
N PRO A 294 -10.27 10.63 15.61
CA PRO A 294 -11.38 10.03 16.34
C PRO A 294 -10.87 9.35 17.61
N LYS A 295 -11.64 9.45 18.69
CA LYS A 295 -11.28 8.85 19.97
C LYS A 295 -12.51 8.34 20.72
N ASN A 296 -12.33 7.21 21.40
CA ASN A 296 -13.29 6.75 22.40
C ASN A 296 -12.95 7.36 23.76
N LEU A 297 -13.80 8.27 24.26
CA LEU A 297 -13.59 9.03 25.51
C LEU A 297 -14.40 8.46 26.67
#